data_AF-K2D4T0-F1
#
_entry.id   AF-K2D4T0-F1
#
_cell.length_a   1.000
_cell.length_b   1.000
_cell.length_c   1.000
_cell.angle_alpha   90.00
_cell.angle_beta   90.00
_cell.angle_gamma   90.00
#
_symmetry.space_group_name_H-M   'P 1'
#
loop_
_entity.id
_entity.type
_entity.pdbx_description
1 polymer ?
#
loop_
_entity_poly.entity_id
_entity_poly.type
_entity_poly.pdbx_seq_one_letter_code
_entity_poly.pdbx_strand_id
1 'polypeptide(L)'
;MVNLKNQRESQYLGCILGLATGDALGAPFEGGIIERMVWRLIGKTRAGSLRWTDDTQMTLDLAESLLDNSSLKQDDLALRFARSYRWSRGYGPSTARLLKYIRRGDDWRTAARKIYPDGSFGNGAAMRAPVLALFFTKNIDELIQN
;
A
#
# COMPACT_ATOMS: atom_id res chain seq x y z
N MET A 1 26.20 9.17 -24.25
CA MET A 1 26.01 9.42 -22.80
C MET A 1 24.54 9.24 -22.48
N VAL A 2 24.18 8.25 -21.66
CA VAL A 2 22.81 8.10 -21.16
C VAL A 2 22.55 9.23 -20.17
N ASN A 3 21.45 9.97 -20.35
CA ASN A 3 21.06 11.03 -19.42
C ASN A 3 20.65 10.39 -18.07
N LEU A 4 21.53 10.48 -17.07
CA LEU A 4 21.34 9.87 -15.75
C LEU A 4 20.05 10.32 -15.04
N LYS A 5 19.54 11.53 -15.36
CA LYS A 5 18.26 12.02 -14.83
C LYS A 5 17.08 11.22 -15.39
N ASN A 6 17.08 11.01 -16.71
CA ASN A 6 16.08 10.18 -17.39
C ASN A 6 16.15 8.71 -16.96
N GLN A 7 17.34 8.23 -16.57
CA GLN A 7 17.52 6.86 -16.06
C GLN A 7 16.92 6.68 -14.67
N ARG A 8 17.16 7.60 -13.73
CA ARG A 8 16.56 7.52 -12.38
C ARG A 8 15.05 7.68 -12.42
N GLU A 9 14.56 8.63 -13.21
CA GLU A 9 13.12 8.80 -13.41
C GLU A 9 12.47 7.53 -13.95
N SER A 10 13.10 6.89 -14.95
CA SER A 10 12.65 5.60 -15.47
C SER A 10 12.64 4.49 -14.41
N GLN A 11 13.63 4.46 -13.50
CA GLN A 11 13.66 3.48 -12.40
C GLN A 11 12.53 3.70 -11.39
N TYR A 12 12.24 4.97 -11.06
CA TYR A 12 11.20 5.32 -10.09
C TYR A 12 9.82 4.99 -10.67
N LEU A 13 9.58 5.42 -11.92
CA LEU A 13 8.37 5.08 -12.66
C LEU A 13 8.23 3.56 -12.80
N GLY A 14 9.30 2.86 -13.18
CA GLY A 14 9.29 1.41 -13.32
C GLY A 14 8.96 0.68 -12.02
N CYS A 15 9.46 1.15 -10.88
CA CYS A 15 9.15 0.58 -9.57
C CYS A 15 7.67 0.76 -9.20
N ILE A 16 7.14 1.98 -9.31
CA ILE A 16 5.74 2.27 -8.93
C ILE A 16 4.75 1.62 -9.91
N LEU A 17 5.00 1.74 -11.22
CA LEU A 17 4.15 1.13 -12.24
C LEU A 17 4.26 -0.41 -12.21
N GLY A 18 5.44 -0.95 -11.94
CA GLY A 18 5.66 -2.38 -11.77
C GLY A 18 4.88 -2.95 -10.60
N LEU A 19 4.90 -2.26 -9.45
CA LEU A 19 4.07 -2.60 -8.29
C LEU A 19 2.59 -2.58 -8.65
N ALA A 20 2.10 -1.48 -9.24
CA ALA A 20 0.69 -1.35 -9.57
C ALA A 20 0.21 -2.35 -10.64
N THR A 21 1.07 -2.66 -11.61
CA THR A 21 0.77 -3.64 -12.66
C THR A 21 0.80 -5.05 -12.10
N GLY A 22 1.78 -5.38 -11.25
CA GLY A 22 1.87 -6.68 -10.57
C GLY A 22 0.67 -6.94 -9.67
N ASP A 23 0.28 -5.94 -8.87
CA ASP A 23 -0.96 -5.94 -8.08
C ASP A 23 -2.18 -6.23 -8.97
N ALA A 24 -2.43 -5.39 -9.99
CA ALA A 24 -3.62 -5.51 -10.83
C ALA A 24 -3.69 -6.85 -11.60
N LEU A 25 -2.55 -7.41 -12.02
CA LEU A 25 -2.47 -8.70 -12.71
C LEU A 25 -2.59 -9.89 -11.75
N GLY A 26 -2.09 -9.76 -10.51
CA GLY A 26 -2.13 -10.82 -9.49
C GLY A 26 -3.49 -10.96 -8.82
N ALA A 27 -4.21 -9.85 -8.63
CA ALA A 27 -5.46 -9.81 -7.89
C ALA A 27 -6.54 -10.84 -8.31
N PRO A 28 -6.77 -11.13 -9.62
CA PRO A 28 -7.73 -12.17 -10.04
C PRO A 28 -7.36 -13.59 -9.60
N PHE A 29 -6.11 -13.81 -9.20
CA PHE A 29 -5.56 -15.11 -8.81
C PHE A 29 -5.34 -15.25 -7.31
N GLU A 30 -5.77 -14.29 -6.51
CA GLU A 30 -5.62 -14.30 -5.06
C GLU A 30 -6.86 -14.91 -4.37
N GLY A 31 -6.65 -15.48 -3.18
CA GLY A 31 -7.73 -16.00 -2.33
C GLY A 31 -8.39 -17.29 -2.84
N GLY A 32 -9.53 -17.62 -2.23
CA GLY A 32 -10.34 -18.78 -2.55
C GLY A 32 -11.29 -18.55 -3.72
N ILE A 33 -12.19 -19.52 -3.94
CA ILE A 33 -13.14 -19.48 -5.05
C ILE A 33 -14.07 -18.26 -4.95
N ILE A 34 -14.53 -17.92 -3.75
CA ILE A 34 -15.49 -16.83 -3.51
C ILE A 34 -14.82 -15.48 -3.82
N GLU A 35 -13.61 -15.26 -3.31
CA GLU A 35 -12.85 -14.03 -3.53
C GLU A 35 -12.59 -13.80 -5.03
N ARG A 36 -12.20 -14.87 -5.74
CA ARG A 36 -12.00 -14.83 -7.20
C ARG A 36 -13.30 -14.52 -7.93
N MET A 37 -14.44 -15.08 -7.52
CA MET A 37 -15.75 -14.75 -8.11
C MET A 37 -16.12 -13.29 -7.90
N VAL A 38 -15.92 -12.76 -6.68
CA VAL A 38 -16.15 -11.34 -6.39
C VAL A 38 -15.26 -10.49 -7.28
N TRP A 39 -13.97 -10.81 -7.40
CA TRP A 39 -13.05 -10.06 -8.23
C TRP A 39 -13.40 -10.07 -9.72
N ARG A 40 -13.99 -11.16 -10.24
CA ARG A 40 -14.51 -11.19 -11.62
C ARG A 40 -15.61 -10.14 -11.86
N LEU A 41 -16.36 -9.76 -10.82
CA LEU A 41 -17.43 -8.76 -10.91
C LEU A 41 -16.91 -7.33 -10.72
N ILE A 42 -15.95 -7.11 -9.82
CA ILE A 42 -15.52 -5.76 -9.40
C ILE A 42 -14.09 -5.39 -9.81
N GLY A 43 -13.31 -6.34 -10.33
CA GLY A 43 -11.88 -6.21 -10.62
C GLY A 43 -11.54 -5.47 -11.91
N LYS A 44 -12.55 -4.94 -12.61
CA LYS A 44 -12.35 -4.10 -13.80
C LYS A 44 -12.87 -2.68 -13.56
N THR A 45 -12.20 -1.71 -14.16
CA THR A 45 -12.70 -0.33 -14.24
C THR A 45 -13.89 -0.25 -15.21
N ARG A 46 -14.60 0.89 -15.22
CA ARG A 46 -15.68 1.13 -16.20
C ARG A 46 -15.20 1.04 -17.65
N ALA A 47 -13.92 1.29 -17.90
CA ALA A 47 -13.29 1.18 -19.22
C ALA A 47 -12.81 -0.25 -19.55
N GLY A 48 -13.05 -1.23 -18.66
CA GLY A 48 -12.66 -2.63 -18.87
C GLY A 48 -11.21 -2.96 -18.52
N SER A 49 -10.41 -1.98 -18.09
CA SER A 49 -9.03 -2.19 -17.62
C SER A 49 -9.01 -2.92 -16.28
N LEU A 50 -7.93 -3.66 -16.01
CA LEU A 50 -7.69 -4.24 -14.69
C LEU A 50 -7.62 -3.14 -13.63
N ARG A 51 -8.15 -3.46 -12.45
CA ARG A 51 -8.13 -2.58 -11.29
C ARG A 51 -7.08 -3.07 -10.30
N TRP A 52 -6.39 -2.15 -9.65
CA TRP A 52 -5.45 -2.41 -8.56
C TRP A 52 -6.15 -2.55 -7.20
N THR A 53 -5.48 -3.14 -6.22
CA THR A 53 -5.99 -3.51 -4.89
C THR A 53 -5.49 -2.58 -3.78
N ASP A 54 -5.49 -3.02 -2.53
CA ASP A 54 -4.92 -2.28 -1.41
C ASP A 54 -3.41 -2.11 -1.48
N ASP A 55 -2.67 -3.00 -2.14
CA ASP A 55 -1.23 -2.88 -2.36
C ASP A 55 -0.88 -1.53 -3.00
N THR A 56 -1.49 -1.22 -4.14
CA THR A 56 -1.29 0.08 -4.80
C THR A 56 -1.91 1.22 -3.99
N GLN A 57 -3.07 1.05 -3.35
CA GLN A 57 -3.69 2.13 -2.56
C GLN A 57 -2.77 2.59 -1.43
N MET A 58 -2.24 1.64 -0.65
CA MET A 58 -1.39 1.92 0.49
C MET A 58 0.00 2.41 0.05
N THR A 59 0.45 2.00 -1.14
CA THR A 59 1.66 2.53 -1.76
C THR A 59 1.50 4.02 -2.10
N LEU A 60 0.36 4.42 -2.66
CA LEU A 60 0.06 5.83 -2.96
C LEU A 60 -0.07 6.65 -1.68
N ASP A 61 -0.81 6.16 -0.68
CA ASP A 61 -0.97 6.85 0.60
C ASP A 61 0.40 7.07 1.30
N LEU A 62 1.31 6.10 1.19
CA LEU A 62 2.68 6.20 1.70
C LEU A 62 3.51 7.23 0.94
N ALA A 63 3.49 7.18 -0.40
CA ALA A 63 4.22 8.13 -1.24
C ALA A 63 3.76 9.58 -0.97
N GLU A 64 2.45 9.81 -0.88
CA GLU A 64 1.90 11.13 -0.58
C GLU A 64 2.29 11.61 0.82
N SER A 65 2.24 10.75 1.84
CA SER A 65 2.67 11.10 3.20
C SER A 65 4.15 11.49 3.25
N LEU A 66 5.02 10.74 2.57
CA LEU A 66 6.46 11.03 2.50
C LEU A 66 6.74 12.35 1.79
N LEU A 67 6.04 12.64 0.69
CA LEU A 67 6.19 13.89 -0.05
C LEU A 67 5.73 15.10 0.77
N ASP A 68 4.59 14.97 1.48
CA ASP A 68 4.03 16.07 2.27
C ASP A 68 4.83 16.36 3.55
N ASN A 69 5.38 15.33 4.18
CA ASN A 69 6.07 15.46 5.48
C ASN A 69 7.59 15.47 5.38
N SER A 70 8.17 15.19 4.20
CA SER A 70 9.62 14.99 3.99
C SER A 70 10.25 14.00 4.99
N SER A 71 9.45 13.09 5.54
CA SER A 71 9.83 12.10 6.56
C SER A 71 8.70 11.08 6.74
N LEU A 72 9.01 9.91 7.31
CA LEU A 72 7.98 8.93 7.65
C LEU A 72 7.23 9.34 8.91
N LYS A 73 6.01 9.86 8.76
CA LYS A 73 5.11 10.20 9.87
C LYS A 73 4.03 9.14 10.02
N GLN A 74 4.28 8.13 10.86
CA GLN A 74 3.38 7.00 11.05
C GLN A 74 1.94 7.39 11.43
N ASP A 75 1.76 8.46 12.22
CA ASP A 75 0.43 8.96 12.60
C ASP A 75 -0.35 9.52 11.41
N ASP A 76 0.31 10.31 10.55
CA ASP A 76 -0.28 10.81 9.30
C ASP A 76 -0.62 9.65 8.36
N LEU A 77 0.33 8.72 8.20
CA LEU A 77 0.17 7.55 7.35
C LEU A 77 -1.01 6.65 7.77
N ALA A 78 -1.16 6.40 9.08
CA ALA A 78 -2.28 5.63 9.62
C ALA A 78 -3.62 6.28 9.28
N LEU A 79 -3.71 7.61 9.38
CA LEU A 79 -4.92 8.36 9.01
C LEU A 79 -5.20 8.32 7.51
N ARG A 80 -4.17 8.42 6.65
CA ARG A 80 -4.33 8.28 5.20
C ARG A 80 -4.85 6.90 4.81
N PHE A 81 -4.25 5.82 5.32
CA PHE A 81 -4.76 4.47 5.10
C PHE A 81 -6.22 4.33 5.51
N ALA A 82 -6.61 4.91 6.66
CA ALA A 82 -7.98 4.87 7.14
C ALA A 82 -8.94 5.65 6.22
N ARG A 83 -8.52 6.81 5.71
CA ARG A 83 -9.32 7.66 4.81
C ARG A 83 -9.49 7.04 3.44
N SER A 84 -8.42 6.46 2.88
CA SER A 84 -8.40 5.83 1.56
C SER A 84 -9.07 4.45 1.53
N TYR A 85 -9.33 3.84 2.70
CA TYR A 85 -9.96 2.54 2.82
C TYR A 85 -11.28 2.43 2.04
N ARG A 86 -11.34 1.45 1.14
CA ARG A 86 -12.55 1.02 0.45
C ARG A 86 -12.63 -0.50 0.52
N TRP A 87 -13.78 -1.04 0.95
CA TRP A 87 -13.99 -2.49 1.08
C TRP A 87 -13.70 -3.24 -0.23
N SER A 88 -13.98 -2.59 -1.37
CA SER A 88 -13.80 -3.18 -2.69
C SER A 88 -12.34 -3.33 -3.10
N ARG A 89 -11.37 -2.84 -2.32
CA ARG A 89 -9.95 -2.86 -2.69
C ARG A 89 -9.22 -4.14 -2.34
N GLY A 90 -9.82 -5.08 -1.61
CA GLY A 90 -9.17 -6.37 -1.31
C GLY A 90 -8.52 -6.48 0.06
N TYR A 91 -8.53 -5.40 0.87
CA TYR A 91 -7.99 -5.40 2.23
C TYR A 91 -8.38 -6.65 3.03
N GLY A 92 -7.37 -7.32 3.58
CA GLY A 92 -7.57 -8.45 4.49
C GLY A 92 -8.50 -8.09 5.68
N PRO A 93 -9.28 -9.05 6.22
CA PRO A 93 -10.33 -8.76 7.20
C PRO A 93 -9.85 -8.01 8.45
N SER A 94 -8.65 -8.36 8.94
CA SER A 94 -8.04 -7.73 10.10
C SER A 94 -7.55 -6.31 9.81
N THR A 95 -6.89 -6.09 8.67
CA THR A 95 -6.52 -4.74 8.19
C THR A 95 -7.74 -3.87 7.99
N ALA A 96 -8.78 -4.38 7.34
CA ALA A 96 -10.05 -3.67 7.15
C ALA A 96 -10.70 -3.28 8.49
N ARG A 97 -10.60 -4.13 9.51
CA ARG A 97 -11.08 -3.82 10.87
C ARG A 97 -10.24 -2.73 11.54
N LEU A 98 -8.92 -2.80 11.43
CA LEU A 98 -7.99 -1.79 11.95
C LEU A 98 -8.28 -0.40 11.37
N LEU A 99 -8.37 -0.31 10.04
CA LEU A 99 -8.62 0.96 9.35
C LEU A 99 -9.99 1.56 9.71
N LYS A 100 -11.00 0.72 10.02
CA LYS A 100 -12.29 1.18 10.52
C LYS A 100 -12.22 1.76 11.94
N TYR A 101 -11.38 1.22 12.83
CA TYR A 101 -11.15 1.80 14.15
C TYR A 101 -10.47 3.17 14.03
N ILE A 102 -9.37 3.23 13.27
CA ILE A 102 -8.63 4.49 13.07
C ILE A 102 -9.55 5.57 12.48
N ARG A 103 -10.39 5.21 11.50
CA ARG A 103 -11.35 6.15 10.89
C ARG A 103 -12.42 6.65 11.87
N ARG A 104 -12.70 5.93 12.96
CA ARG A 104 -13.61 6.35 14.03
C ARG A 104 -12.94 7.22 15.09
N GLY A 105 -11.63 7.41 15.01
CA GLY A 105 -10.85 8.22 15.95
C GLY A 105 -10.10 7.40 17.00
N ASP A 106 -10.10 6.06 16.93
CA ASP A 106 -9.27 5.23 17.80
C ASP A 106 -7.77 5.46 17.52
N ASP A 107 -6.95 5.48 18.57
CA ASP A 107 -5.48 5.48 18.43
C ASP A 107 -5.01 4.22 17.70
N TRP A 108 -4.26 4.40 16.61
CA TRP A 108 -3.87 3.30 15.73
C TRP A 108 -2.95 2.29 16.42
N ARG A 109 -2.09 2.73 17.35
CA ARG A 109 -1.17 1.83 18.08
C ARG A 109 -1.94 0.88 18.98
N THR A 110 -2.93 1.43 19.69
CA THR A 110 -3.83 0.67 20.56
C THR A 110 -4.72 -0.27 19.75
N ALA A 111 -5.30 0.21 18.65
CA ALA A 111 -6.13 -0.61 17.76
C ALA A 111 -5.33 -1.74 17.09
N ALA A 112 -4.09 -1.47 16.66
CA ALA A 112 -3.20 -2.46 16.07
C ALA A 112 -2.84 -3.56 17.07
N ARG A 113 -2.41 -3.21 18.29
CA ARG A 113 -2.11 -4.19 19.36
C ARG A 113 -3.34 -5.01 19.77
N LYS A 114 -4.54 -4.43 19.70
CA LYS A 114 -5.79 -5.17 19.98
C LYS A 114 -6.09 -6.25 18.94
N ILE A 115 -5.76 -6.00 17.67
CA ILE A 115 -5.98 -6.96 16.57
C ILE A 115 -4.83 -7.95 16.47
N TYR A 116 -3.60 -7.47 16.70
CA TYR A 116 -2.36 -8.22 16.59
C TYR A 116 -1.53 -8.03 17.86
N PRO A 117 -1.82 -8.77 18.95
CA PRO A 117 -1.09 -8.65 20.21
C PRO A 117 0.42 -8.88 20.05
N ASP A 118 0.77 -9.87 19.22
CA ASP A 118 2.16 -10.28 18.93
C ASP A 118 2.70 -9.69 17.62
N GLY A 119 1.96 -8.75 17.01
CA GLY A 119 2.25 -8.23 15.68
C GLY A 119 1.63 -9.05 14.54
N SER A 120 1.66 -8.46 13.34
CA SER A 120 1.12 -9.09 12.12
C SER A 120 2.25 -9.70 11.31
N PHE A 121 2.16 -11.00 11.03
CA PHE A 121 3.08 -11.72 10.13
C PHE A 121 2.64 -11.69 8.65
N GLY A 122 1.63 -10.88 8.31
CA GLY A 122 1.18 -10.69 6.94
C GLY A 122 2.11 -9.81 6.10
N ASN A 123 1.95 -9.88 4.77
CA ASN A 123 2.74 -9.12 3.79
C ASN A 123 2.36 -7.62 3.70
N GLY A 124 1.35 -7.16 4.44
CA GLY A 124 0.75 -5.83 4.24
C GLY A 124 1.73 -4.65 4.34
N ALA A 125 2.77 -4.76 5.16
CA ALA A 125 3.84 -3.75 5.20
C ALA A 125 4.83 -3.91 4.04
N ALA A 126 5.20 -5.14 3.70
CA ALA A 126 6.18 -5.46 2.67
C ALA A 126 5.71 -5.07 1.26
N MET A 127 4.41 -5.26 0.95
CA MET A 127 3.85 -4.99 -0.38
C MET A 127 4.01 -3.52 -0.83
N ARG A 128 4.14 -2.59 0.12
CA ARG A 128 4.28 -1.15 -0.12
C ARG A 128 5.67 -0.58 0.21
N ALA A 129 6.55 -1.41 0.77
CA ALA A 129 7.89 -1.01 1.20
C ALA A 129 8.80 -0.45 0.08
N PRO A 130 8.68 -0.84 -1.21
CA PRO A 130 9.59 -0.33 -2.25
C PRO A 130 9.65 1.20 -2.36
N VAL A 131 8.58 1.92 -2.02
CA VAL A 131 8.56 3.40 -2.04
C VAL A 131 9.53 4.01 -1.03
N LEU A 132 9.77 3.35 0.11
CA LEU A 132 10.76 3.81 1.10
C LEU A 132 12.16 3.82 0.49
N ALA A 133 12.51 2.81 -0.31
CA ALA A 133 13.80 2.75 -0.99
C ALA A 133 13.97 3.84 -2.07
N LEU A 134 12.87 4.29 -2.69
CA LEU A 134 12.87 5.42 -3.61
C LEU A 134 13.02 6.77 -2.88
N PHE A 135 12.59 6.85 -1.62
CA PHE A 135 12.67 8.05 -0.80
C PHE A 135 14.05 8.19 -0.11
N PHE A 136 14.51 7.14 0.57
CA PHE A 136 15.77 7.12 1.32
C PHE A 136 16.98 6.69 0.47
N THR A 137 17.20 7.37 -0.66
CA THR A 137 18.20 6.90 -1.65
C THR A 137 19.67 7.04 -1.23
N LYS A 138 19.95 7.82 -0.18
CA LYS A 138 21.32 8.17 0.23
C LYS A 138 21.75 7.57 1.56
N ASN A 139 20.80 7.02 2.32
CA ASN A 139 21.04 6.58 3.68
C ASN A 139 20.29 5.27 3.94
N ILE A 140 21.02 4.15 3.85
CA ILE A 140 20.45 2.82 4.07
C ILE A 140 20.08 2.59 5.54
N ASP A 141 20.77 3.23 6.48
CA ASP A 141 20.45 3.10 7.91
C ASP A 141 19.11 3.78 8.22
N GLU A 142 18.87 4.93 7.61
CA GLU A 142 17.58 5.62 7.71
C GLU A 142 16.46 4.79 7.06
N LEU A 143 16.73 4.12 5.94
CA LEU A 143 15.78 3.18 5.33
C LEU A 143 15.46 1.98 6.24
N ILE A 144 16.45 1.42 6.93
CA ILE A 144 16.26 0.26 7.81
C ILE A 144 15.51 0.63 9.09
N GLN A 145 15.71 1.85 9.60
CA GLN A 145 15.12 2.31 10.85
C GLN A 145 13.66 2.80 10.72
N ASN A 146 13.21 3.10 9.50
CA ASN A 146 11.87 3.65 9.20
C ASN A 146 10.95 2.60 8.57
#